data_AF-A0A9X9WHE5-F1
#
_entry.id   AF-A0A9X9WHE5-F1
#
_cell.length_a   1.000
_cell.length_b   1.000
_cell.length_c   1.000
_cell.angle_alpha   90.00
_cell.angle_beta   90.00
_cell.angle_gamma   90.00
#
_symmetry.space_group_name_H-M   'P 1'
#
loop_
_entity.id
_entity.type
_entity.pdbx_description
1 polymer ?
#
loop_
_entity_poly.entity_id
_entity_poly.type
_entity_poly.pdbx_seq_one_letter_code
_entity_poly.pdbx_strand_id
1 'polypeptide(L)'
;MARLVIVSNRVPPPRARGAASAGGLAVALQSFVAPGTLWFGWSGRVTERTSSKPRMAEGQGVTYATVDLGAEDYDRFYVGFANSSLWPLLHFRLGLMRYRREDFEGYLAVNAAFAEVLLPMLREDDMIWVHDYHLIPLAAALRARGFTGRIGFFLHIPFVPPSVLEALPPARELLQALCAYDVVGFQTQTHLADFLDCAHRFSGFAVDGDEVVTDGRRVRAIADPIGIDAAGFSRIAARSTGTAYIQRMKDSLAGRALAISAERLDYSKGLPNRFEGFARLLDRFPQQQRRVSLLQIAARSREDVEEYQALRRELDRLAGDINGRFSQFDWVPLRYMTQTVERTKLAGLFRIARIGLVTPLRDGMNLVAKEFVAAQDPADPGVLILSRFAGAAEEFDQAVLVNPYDPDEIAEAMQAALEMPLEERQARHAALRRAVFDVTAARYCNVFVDALAA
;
A
#
# COMPACT_ATOMS: atom_id res chain seq x y z
N MET A 1 13.50 -26.90 -4.89
CA MET A 1 12.31 -26.03 -4.91
C MET A 1 12.26 -25.38 -6.26
N ALA A 2 11.05 -25.26 -6.82
CA ALA A 2 10.79 -24.42 -7.99
C ALA A 2 11.39 -23.03 -7.79
N ARG A 3 11.96 -22.44 -8.86
CA ARG A 3 12.45 -21.06 -8.79
C ARG A 3 11.26 -20.11 -8.71
N LEU A 4 11.33 -19.16 -7.77
CA LEU A 4 10.37 -18.07 -7.67
C LEU A 4 10.70 -16.97 -8.69
N VAL A 5 9.70 -16.57 -9.47
CA VAL A 5 9.75 -15.45 -10.41
C VAL A 5 8.78 -14.37 -9.93
N ILE A 6 9.31 -13.32 -9.32
CA ILE A 6 8.52 -12.17 -8.85
C ILE A 6 8.32 -11.23 -10.03
N VAL A 7 7.08 -10.85 -10.30
CA VAL A 7 6.75 -9.83 -11.30
C VAL A 7 5.97 -8.70 -10.65
N SER A 8 6.47 -7.48 -10.79
CA SER A 8 5.81 -6.30 -10.22
C SER A 8 6.01 -5.11 -11.15
N ASN A 9 5.10 -4.14 -11.12
CA ASN A 9 5.25 -2.95 -11.96
C ASN A 9 6.63 -2.31 -11.81
N ARG A 10 7.13 -2.08 -10.58
CA ARG A 10 8.44 -1.47 -10.37
C ARG A 10 9.43 -2.42 -9.69
N VAL A 11 10.58 -2.63 -10.31
CA VAL A 11 11.65 -3.46 -9.75
C VAL A 11 12.52 -2.60 -8.82
N PRO A 12 12.81 -3.05 -7.58
CA PRO A 12 13.73 -2.34 -6.72
C PRO A 12 15.15 -2.38 -7.31
N PRO A 13 15.98 -1.35 -7.07
CA PRO A 13 17.37 -1.39 -7.52
C PRO A 13 18.08 -2.62 -6.91
N PRO A 14 19.00 -3.28 -7.65
CA PRO A 14 19.79 -4.38 -7.12
C PRO A 14 20.49 -3.96 -5.85
N ARG A 15 20.41 -4.78 -4.80
CA ARG A 15 20.99 -4.43 -3.51
C ARG A 15 22.52 -4.37 -3.61
N ALA A 16 23.09 -3.20 -3.33
CA ALA A 16 24.44 -3.13 -2.79
C ALA A 16 24.44 -3.71 -1.36
N ARG A 17 25.53 -4.36 -0.92
CA ARG A 17 25.67 -4.84 0.47
C ARG A 17 25.34 -3.70 1.45
N GLY A 18 24.28 -3.87 2.25
CA GLY A 18 23.89 -2.95 3.33
C GLY A 18 22.84 -1.87 3.00
N ALA A 19 22.34 -1.79 1.77
CA ALA A 19 21.28 -0.81 1.42
C ALA A 19 19.87 -1.32 1.78
N ALA A 20 19.08 -0.49 2.48
CA ALA A 20 17.67 -0.76 2.71
C ALA A 20 16.88 -0.66 1.40
N SER A 21 15.95 -1.60 1.16
CA SER A 21 15.08 -1.52 -0.01
C SER A 21 14.08 -0.38 0.13
N ALA A 22 13.89 0.39 -0.96
CA ALA A 22 12.88 1.43 -1.04
C ALA A 22 11.58 0.83 -1.63
N GLY A 23 10.46 0.98 -0.92
CA GLY A 23 9.13 0.54 -1.35
C GLY A 23 8.53 -0.59 -0.50
N GLY A 24 7.23 -0.49 -0.21
CA GLY A 24 6.52 -1.42 0.69
C GLY A 24 6.58 -2.87 0.24
N LEU A 25 6.40 -3.14 -1.06
CA LEU A 25 6.45 -4.50 -1.61
C LEU A 25 7.83 -5.15 -1.43
N ALA A 26 8.91 -4.43 -1.73
CA ALA A 26 10.25 -4.98 -1.65
C ALA A 26 10.77 -5.16 -0.22
N VAL A 27 10.23 -4.41 0.73
CA VAL A 27 10.42 -4.68 2.15
C VAL A 27 9.64 -5.92 2.59
N ALA A 28 8.39 -6.09 2.13
CA ALA A 28 7.56 -7.24 2.50
C ALA A 28 8.10 -8.57 1.94
N LEU A 29 8.56 -8.59 0.69
CA LEU A 29 9.08 -9.81 0.05
C LEU A 29 10.52 -10.15 0.45
N GLN A 30 11.18 -9.31 1.25
CA GLN A 30 12.62 -9.44 1.53
C GLN A 30 13.02 -10.80 2.09
N SER A 31 12.18 -11.42 2.93
CA SER A 31 12.47 -12.73 3.53
C SER A 31 12.38 -13.90 2.54
N PHE A 32 11.73 -13.69 1.39
CA PHE A 32 11.49 -14.70 0.35
C PHE A 32 12.33 -14.51 -0.91
N VAL A 33 12.90 -13.33 -1.07
CA VAL A 33 13.89 -13.05 -2.12
C VAL A 33 15.21 -13.73 -1.72
N ALA A 34 15.43 -14.93 -2.26
CA ALA A 34 16.59 -15.78 -2.00
C ALA A 34 17.46 -15.97 -3.26
N PRO A 35 18.72 -16.43 -3.12
CA PRO A 35 19.55 -16.77 -4.27
C PRO A 35 18.83 -17.71 -5.24
N GLY A 36 18.86 -17.36 -6.53
CA GLY A 36 18.14 -18.05 -7.60
C GLY A 36 16.81 -17.39 -8.00
N THR A 37 16.27 -16.44 -7.20
CA THR A 37 15.05 -15.70 -7.54
C THR A 37 15.25 -14.81 -8.77
N LEU A 38 14.24 -14.73 -9.63
CA LEU A 38 14.15 -13.74 -10.70
C LEU A 38 13.14 -12.66 -10.32
N TRP A 39 13.51 -11.39 -10.39
CA TRP A 39 12.59 -10.26 -10.23
C TRP A 39 12.48 -9.48 -11.55
N PHE A 40 11.30 -9.50 -12.15
CA PHE A 40 11.00 -8.87 -13.43
C PHE A 40 10.02 -7.69 -13.31
N GLY A 41 10.17 -6.68 -14.17
CA GLY A 41 9.26 -5.53 -14.23
C GLY A 41 9.84 -4.27 -14.89
N TRP A 42 9.18 -3.12 -14.70
CA TRP A 42 9.67 -1.83 -15.21
C TRP A 42 10.81 -1.28 -14.35
N SER A 43 11.82 -0.71 -15.01
CA SER A 43 12.98 -0.08 -14.38
C SER A 43 12.65 1.23 -13.66
N GLY A 44 11.52 1.86 -14.00
CA GLY A 44 11.18 3.22 -13.60
C GLY A 44 11.67 4.29 -14.58
N ARG A 45 12.30 3.91 -15.70
CA ARG A 45 12.76 4.85 -16.75
C ARG A 45 11.78 4.90 -17.91
N VAL A 46 11.53 6.11 -18.40
CA VAL A 46 10.82 6.36 -19.65
C VAL A 46 11.85 6.65 -20.75
N THR A 47 11.69 6.01 -21.89
CA THR A 47 12.56 6.10 -23.07
C THR A 47 11.73 6.41 -24.32
N GLU A 48 12.36 6.58 -25.48
CA GLU A 48 11.62 6.82 -26.74
C GLU A 48 10.75 5.62 -27.15
N ARG A 49 11.21 4.40 -26.87
CA ARG A 49 10.50 3.15 -27.19
C ARG A 49 10.58 2.18 -26.02
N THR A 50 9.59 1.32 -25.89
CA THR A 50 9.61 0.21 -24.94
C THR A 50 10.69 -0.80 -25.30
N SER A 51 11.43 -1.26 -24.30
CA SER A 51 12.53 -2.19 -24.52
C SER A 51 12.02 -3.57 -24.92
N SER A 52 12.53 -4.11 -26.02
CA SER A 52 12.23 -5.48 -26.47
C SER A 52 13.12 -6.55 -25.81
N LYS A 53 14.13 -6.14 -25.04
CA LYS A 53 15.02 -7.01 -24.26
C LYS A 53 15.18 -6.44 -22.85
N PRO A 54 15.28 -7.30 -21.82
CA PRO A 54 15.47 -6.84 -20.46
C PRO A 54 16.92 -6.43 -20.23
N ARG A 55 17.15 -5.41 -19.41
CA ARG A 55 18.44 -5.19 -18.76
C ARG A 55 18.55 -6.13 -17.57
N MET A 56 19.61 -6.91 -17.53
CA MET A 56 19.88 -7.88 -16.46
C MET A 56 20.88 -7.30 -15.46
N ALA A 57 20.63 -7.51 -14.18
CA ALA A 57 21.58 -7.22 -13.11
C ALA A 57 21.50 -8.32 -12.04
N GLU A 58 22.60 -8.56 -11.33
CA GLU A 58 22.64 -9.50 -10.22
C GLU A 58 22.93 -8.78 -8.90
N GLY A 59 22.27 -9.21 -7.83
CA GLY A 59 22.53 -8.72 -6.48
C GLY A 59 22.18 -9.78 -5.45
N GLN A 60 23.15 -10.16 -4.61
CA GLN A 60 22.95 -11.17 -3.55
C GLN A 60 22.40 -12.51 -4.06
N GLY A 61 22.76 -12.92 -5.28
CA GLY A 61 22.26 -14.15 -5.92
C GLY A 61 20.87 -14.04 -6.53
N VAL A 62 20.25 -12.86 -6.53
CA VAL A 62 18.97 -12.56 -7.18
C VAL A 62 19.24 -11.95 -8.55
N THR A 63 18.51 -12.42 -9.56
CA THR A 63 18.53 -11.84 -10.91
C THR A 63 17.43 -10.79 -11.01
N TYR A 64 17.79 -9.57 -11.38
CA TYR A 64 16.87 -8.46 -11.66
C TYR A 64 16.81 -8.24 -13.16
N ALA A 65 15.62 -8.35 -13.74
CA ALA A 65 15.37 -8.19 -15.17
C ALA A 65 14.41 -7.00 -15.37
N THR A 66 14.91 -5.90 -15.91
CA THR A 66 14.12 -4.65 -16.02
C THR A 66 13.90 -4.24 -17.46
N VAL A 67 12.67 -3.80 -17.77
CA VAL A 67 12.28 -3.21 -19.05
C VAL A 67 12.12 -1.70 -18.89
N ASP A 68 12.59 -0.90 -19.84
CA ASP A 68 12.28 0.54 -19.93
C ASP A 68 10.98 0.71 -20.75
N LEU A 69 10.10 1.64 -20.38
CA LEU A 69 8.85 1.91 -21.10
C LEU A 69 9.03 3.09 -22.07
N GLY A 70 8.46 2.97 -23.27
CA GLY A 70 8.29 4.09 -24.18
C GLY A 70 7.38 5.16 -23.59
N ALA A 71 7.50 6.42 -24.01
CA ALA A 71 6.67 7.51 -23.51
C ALA A 71 5.16 7.23 -23.69
N GLU A 72 4.76 6.80 -24.89
CA GLU A 72 3.36 6.48 -25.18
C GLU A 72 2.83 5.30 -24.34
N ASP A 73 3.65 4.25 -24.16
CA ASP A 73 3.29 3.12 -23.32
C ASP A 73 3.19 3.54 -21.85
N TYR A 74 4.14 4.33 -21.34
CA TYR A 74 4.08 4.89 -20.00
C TYR A 74 2.78 5.69 -19.78
N ASP A 75 2.43 6.56 -20.72
CA ASP A 75 1.25 7.40 -20.62
C ASP A 75 -0.04 6.55 -20.64
N ARG A 76 -0.19 5.62 -21.60
CA ARG A 76 -1.42 4.82 -21.73
C ARG A 76 -1.57 3.77 -20.63
N PHE A 77 -0.52 3.02 -20.33
CA PHE A 77 -0.55 1.94 -19.33
C PHE A 77 -0.48 2.49 -17.90
N TYR A 78 0.51 3.32 -17.57
CA TYR A 78 0.78 3.71 -16.19
C TYR A 78 -0.03 4.94 -15.78
N VAL A 79 0.04 6.05 -16.53
CA VAL A 79 -0.69 7.28 -16.19
C VAL A 79 -2.19 7.10 -16.44
N GLY A 80 -2.57 6.58 -17.61
CA GLY A 80 -3.92 6.34 -18.08
C GLY A 80 -4.61 5.20 -17.32
N PHE A 81 -4.65 3.99 -17.91
CA PHE A 81 -5.56 2.95 -17.41
C PHE A 81 -5.26 2.54 -15.96
N ALA A 82 -3.99 2.33 -15.59
CA ALA A 82 -3.64 1.89 -14.24
C ALA A 82 -3.96 2.95 -13.17
N ASN A 83 -3.51 4.20 -13.33
CA ASN A 83 -3.61 5.22 -12.28
C ASN A 83 -4.77 6.21 -12.44
N SER A 84 -5.35 6.35 -13.63
CA SER A 84 -6.53 7.19 -13.90
C SER A 84 -7.83 6.40 -14.02
N SER A 85 -7.80 5.10 -14.33
CA SER A 85 -9.01 4.24 -14.32
C SER A 85 -9.04 3.28 -13.12
N LEU A 86 -8.11 2.34 -13.03
CA LEU A 86 -8.14 1.26 -12.02
C LEU A 86 -7.96 1.76 -10.60
N TRP A 87 -6.95 2.60 -10.34
CA TRP A 87 -6.69 3.12 -9.00
C TRP A 87 -7.90 3.86 -8.40
N PRO A 88 -8.50 4.88 -9.06
CA PRO A 88 -9.65 5.56 -8.49
C PRO A 88 -10.87 4.65 -8.35
N LEU A 89 -11.16 3.79 -9.33
CA LEU A 89 -12.23 2.80 -9.24
C LEU A 89 -12.08 1.91 -8.01
N LEU A 90 -10.93 1.25 -7.89
CA LEU A 90 -10.65 0.27 -6.84
C LEU A 90 -10.53 0.91 -5.44
N HIS A 91 -10.43 2.24 -5.36
CA HIS A 91 -10.49 2.99 -4.10
C HIS A 91 -11.84 3.70 -3.87
N PHE A 92 -12.91 3.30 -4.58
CA PHE A 92 -14.26 3.87 -4.45
C PHE A 92 -14.30 5.38 -4.78
N ARG A 93 -13.43 5.85 -5.67
CA ARG A 93 -13.35 7.24 -6.13
C ARG A 93 -13.84 7.35 -7.56
N LEU A 94 -15.04 6.85 -7.84
CA LEU A 94 -15.66 6.88 -9.18
C LEU A 94 -15.63 8.26 -9.84
N GLY A 95 -15.86 9.33 -9.06
CA GLY A 95 -15.78 10.71 -9.57
C GLY A 95 -14.39 11.18 -10.03
N LEU A 96 -13.34 10.42 -9.74
CA LEU A 96 -11.96 10.65 -10.22
C LEU A 96 -11.58 9.67 -11.35
N MET A 97 -12.44 8.72 -11.71
CA MET A 97 -12.14 7.74 -12.74
C MET A 97 -12.22 8.38 -14.12
N ARG A 98 -11.14 8.28 -14.89
CA ARG A 98 -11.07 8.66 -16.30
C ARG A 98 -10.78 7.42 -17.12
N TYR A 99 -11.73 7.00 -17.93
CA TYR A 99 -11.58 5.87 -18.85
C TYR A 99 -11.38 6.36 -20.28
N ARG A 100 -10.36 5.82 -20.96
CA ARG A 100 -10.19 5.93 -22.41
C ARG A 100 -9.88 4.55 -22.97
N ARG A 101 -10.47 4.23 -24.12
CA ARG A 101 -10.26 2.93 -24.78
C ARG A 101 -8.80 2.75 -25.20
N GLU A 102 -8.17 3.80 -25.73
CA GLU A 102 -6.75 3.82 -26.12
C GLU A 102 -5.80 3.51 -24.95
N ASP A 103 -6.14 3.96 -23.73
CA ASP A 103 -5.38 3.66 -22.53
C ASP A 103 -5.52 2.19 -22.14
N PHE A 104 -6.73 1.63 -22.24
CA PHE A 104 -6.96 0.21 -22.01
C PHE A 104 -6.23 -0.68 -23.04
N GLU A 105 -6.25 -0.31 -24.31
CA GLU A 105 -5.50 -0.99 -25.37
C GLU A 105 -3.99 -0.93 -25.09
N GLY A 106 -3.46 0.23 -24.69
CA GLY A 106 -2.06 0.37 -24.28
C GLY A 106 -1.73 -0.46 -23.03
N TYR A 107 -2.65 -0.56 -22.08
CA TYR A 107 -2.50 -1.39 -20.90
C TYR A 107 -2.37 -2.89 -21.23
N LEU A 108 -3.20 -3.38 -22.16
CA LEU A 108 -3.08 -4.75 -22.67
C LEU A 108 -1.79 -4.95 -23.47
N ALA A 109 -1.42 -3.98 -24.32
CA ALA A 109 -0.21 -4.04 -25.14
C ALA A 109 1.08 -4.13 -24.29
N VAL A 110 1.19 -3.31 -23.23
CA VAL A 110 2.34 -3.36 -22.31
C VAL A 110 2.41 -4.69 -21.57
N ASN A 111 1.28 -5.24 -21.10
CA ASN A 111 1.26 -6.57 -20.47
C ASN A 111 1.66 -7.68 -21.46
N ALA A 112 1.24 -7.59 -22.73
CA ALA A 112 1.66 -8.51 -23.78
C ALA A 112 3.16 -8.41 -24.08
N ALA A 113 3.73 -7.20 -24.13
CA ALA A 113 5.16 -6.97 -24.29
C ALA A 113 5.96 -7.51 -23.08
N PHE A 114 5.45 -7.33 -21.87
CA PHE A 114 6.05 -7.88 -20.65
C PHE A 114 6.08 -9.41 -20.69
N ALA A 115 4.99 -10.05 -21.11
CA ALA A 115 4.94 -11.50 -21.30
C ALA A 115 5.95 -11.97 -22.36
N GLU A 116 6.07 -11.26 -23.48
CA GLU A 116 7.03 -11.58 -24.55
C GLU A 116 8.49 -11.50 -24.07
N VAL A 117 8.82 -10.49 -23.26
CA VAL A 117 10.16 -10.35 -22.69
C VAL A 117 10.42 -11.39 -21.59
N LEU A 118 9.43 -11.68 -20.76
CA LEU A 118 9.55 -12.61 -19.63
C LEU A 118 9.70 -14.06 -20.08
N LEU A 119 8.90 -14.49 -21.06
CA LEU A 119 8.77 -15.91 -21.44
C LEU A 119 10.10 -16.62 -21.74
N PRO A 120 11.06 -16.05 -22.49
CA PRO A 120 12.35 -16.70 -22.77
C PRO A 120 13.25 -16.88 -21.52
N MET A 121 12.95 -16.19 -20.42
CA MET A 121 13.68 -16.31 -19.16
C MET A 121 13.08 -17.38 -18.24
N LEU A 122 11.88 -17.88 -18.55
CA LEU A 122 11.16 -18.84 -17.71
C LEU A 122 11.64 -20.28 -17.93
N ARG A 123 11.47 -21.09 -16.89
CA ARG A 123 11.67 -22.54 -16.88
C ARG A 123 10.32 -23.21 -16.66
N GLU A 124 10.21 -24.48 -17.06
CA GLU A 124 8.95 -25.23 -16.94
C GLU A 124 8.45 -25.35 -15.49
N ASP A 125 9.38 -25.41 -14.53
CA ASP A 125 9.09 -25.56 -13.10
C ASP A 125 9.02 -24.23 -12.34
N ASP A 126 9.12 -23.07 -13.01
CA ASP A 126 9.04 -21.77 -12.34
C ASP A 126 7.66 -21.53 -11.70
N MET A 127 7.67 -20.94 -10.51
CA MET A 127 6.49 -20.36 -9.88
C MET A 127 6.51 -18.85 -10.08
N ILE A 128 5.57 -18.33 -10.88
CA ILE A 128 5.45 -16.90 -11.14
C ILE A 128 4.51 -16.28 -10.12
N TRP A 129 4.98 -15.26 -9.40
CA TRP A 129 4.17 -14.47 -8.49
C TRP A 129 4.07 -13.03 -8.98
N VAL A 130 2.90 -12.70 -9.54
CA VAL A 130 2.58 -11.39 -10.09
C VAL A 130 1.95 -10.50 -9.03
N HIS A 131 2.39 -9.26 -8.94
CA HIS A 131 1.91 -8.30 -7.96
C HIS A 131 1.25 -7.09 -8.60
N ASP A 132 0.03 -6.87 -8.12
CA ASP A 132 -0.73 -5.63 -8.18
C ASP A 132 -1.43 -5.30 -9.51
N TYR A 133 -2.39 -4.37 -9.42
CA TYR A 133 -3.37 -4.02 -10.45
C TYR A 133 -2.80 -3.60 -11.81
N HIS A 134 -1.52 -3.25 -11.89
CA HIS A 134 -0.86 -2.92 -13.17
C HIS A 134 -0.74 -4.14 -14.08
N LEU A 135 -0.70 -5.35 -13.51
CA LEU A 135 -0.28 -6.55 -14.22
C LEU A 135 -1.38 -7.61 -14.34
N ILE A 136 -2.65 -7.22 -14.18
CA ILE A 136 -3.77 -8.16 -14.21
C ILE A 136 -3.82 -9.00 -15.51
N PRO A 137 -3.55 -8.45 -16.71
CA PRO A 137 -3.53 -9.24 -17.95
C PRO A 137 -2.34 -10.18 -18.13
N LEU A 138 -1.31 -10.11 -17.26
CA LEU A 138 -0.03 -10.76 -17.53
C LEU A 138 -0.16 -12.29 -17.64
N ALA A 139 -0.95 -12.94 -16.77
CA ALA A 139 -1.18 -14.38 -16.89
C ALA A 139 -1.82 -14.74 -18.22
N ALA A 140 -2.90 -14.05 -18.63
CA ALA A 140 -3.56 -14.30 -19.90
C ALA A 140 -2.57 -14.15 -21.08
N ALA A 141 -1.71 -13.14 -21.05
CA ALA A 141 -0.69 -12.91 -22.07
C ALA A 141 0.39 -14.01 -22.13
N LEU A 142 0.78 -14.57 -20.98
CA LEU A 142 1.69 -15.71 -20.88
C LEU A 142 1.04 -17.02 -21.35
N ARG A 143 -0.22 -17.27 -20.93
CA ARG A 143 -1.01 -18.44 -21.36
C ARG A 143 -1.20 -18.45 -22.88
N ALA A 144 -1.53 -17.30 -23.48
CA ALA A 144 -1.68 -17.16 -24.93
C ALA A 144 -0.38 -17.48 -25.72
N ARG A 145 0.78 -17.44 -25.05
CA ARG A 145 2.09 -17.79 -25.62
C ARG A 145 2.56 -19.19 -25.24
N GLY A 146 1.68 -20.01 -24.65
CA GLY A 146 1.95 -21.41 -24.35
C GLY A 146 2.62 -21.68 -22.99
N PHE A 147 2.77 -20.69 -22.11
CA PHE A 147 3.27 -20.97 -20.76
C PHE A 147 2.21 -21.72 -19.93
N THR A 148 2.55 -22.91 -19.44
CA THR A 148 1.65 -23.79 -18.67
C THR A 148 2.02 -23.91 -17.19
N GLY A 149 3.14 -23.32 -16.75
CA GLY A 149 3.60 -23.35 -15.35
C GLY A 149 2.71 -22.55 -14.39
N ARG A 150 3.07 -22.52 -13.11
CA ARG A 150 2.22 -21.93 -12.05
C ARG A 150 2.32 -20.41 -12.04
N ILE A 151 1.19 -19.71 -12.05
CA ILE A 151 1.10 -18.24 -11.98
C ILE A 151 0.11 -17.83 -10.89
N GLY A 152 0.60 -17.16 -9.86
CA GLY A 152 -0.21 -16.50 -8.85
C GLY A 152 -0.28 -14.99 -9.06
N PHE A 153 -1.39 -14.38 -8.66
CA PHE A 153 -1.58 -12.93 -8.59
C PHE A 153 -1.88 -12.51 -7.16
N PHE A 154 -1.33 -11.38 -6.69
CA PHE A 154 -1.78 -10.75 -5.45
C PHE A 154 -2.12 -9.27 -5.67
N LEU A 155 -3.34 -8.89 -5.28
CA LEU A 155 -3.82 -7.50 -5.32
C LEU A 155 -3.52 -6.78 -4.01
N HIS A 156 -2.67 -5.75 -4.06
CA HIS A 156 -2.26 -5.02 -2.85
C HIS A 156 -3.23 -3.92 -2.43
N ILE A 157 -4.00 -3.42 -3.38
CA ILE A 157 -5.04 -2.40 -3.19
C ILE A 157 -6.39 -3.07 -2.90
N PRO A 158 -7.44 -2.31 -2.52
CA PRO A 158 -8.76 -2.89 -2.33
C PRO A 158 -9.30 -3.53 -3.61
N PHE A 159 -10.19 -4.49 -3.45
CA PHE A 159 -11.14 -4.89 -4.50
C PHE A 159 -12.50 -4.23 -4.22
N VAL A 160 -13.39 -4.20 -5.21
CA VAL A 160 -14.68 -3.50 -5.12
C VAL A 160 -15.85 -4.45 -5.40
N PRO A 161 -17.03 -4.19 -4.80
CA PRO A 161 -18.22 -4.99 -5.06
C PRO A 161 -18.75 -4.77 -6.49
N PRO A 162 -19.66 -5.64 -6.96
CA PRO A 162 -20.18 -5.57 -8.32
C PRO A 162 -20.77 -4.22 -8.74
N SER A 163 -21.48 -3.55 -7.84
CA SER A 163 -22.12 -2.25 -8.09
C SER A 163 -21.14 -1.11 -8.34
N VAL A 164 -19.87 -1.28 -7.97
CA VAL A 164 -18.80 -0.32 -8.28
C VAL A 164 -18.03 -0.79 -9.50
N LEU A 165 -17.75 -2.09 -9.61
CA LEU A 165 -17.00 -2.64 -10.74
C LEU A 165 -17.70 -2.41 -12.08
N GLU A 166 -19.04 -2.46 -12.11
CA GLU A 166 -19.84 -2.23 -13.32
C GLU A 166 -19.61 -0.87 -13.99
N ALA A 167 -19.08 0.11 -13.25
CA ALA A 167 -18.72 1.41 -13.80
C ALA A 167 -17.51 1.34 -14.76
N LEU A 168 -16.71 0.27 -14.70
CA LEU A 168 -15.55 0.08 -15.56
C LEU A 168 -15.95 -0.59 -16.88
N PRO A 169 -15.81 0.08 -18.04
CA PRO A 169 -16.28 -0.49 -19.31
C PRO A 169 -15.69 -1.87 -19.66
N PRO A 170 -14.38 -2.14 -19.46
CA PRO A 170 -13.80 -3.47 -19.68
C PRO A 170 -13.81 -4.39 -18.44
N ALA A 171 -14.81 -4.28 -17.55
CA ALA A 171 -14.87 -5.09 -16.32
C ALA A 171 -14.82 -6.61 -16.59
N ARG A 172 -15.54 -7.07 -17.63
CA ARG A 172 -15.57 -8.49 -18.02
C ARG A 172 -14.19 -8.99 -18.41
N GLU A 173 -13.50 -8.26 -19.28
CA GLU A 173 -12.17 -8.58 -19.79
C GLU A 173 -11.14 -8.63 -18.66
N LEU A 174 -11.26 -7.72 -17.69
CA LEU A 174 -10.41 -7.69 -16.50
C LEU A 174 -10.59 -8.89 -15.59
N LEU A 175 -11.84 -9.29 -15.35
CA LEU A 175 -12.15 -10.48 -14.55
C LEU A 175 -11.70 -11.75 -15.27
N GLN A 176 -11.91 -11.85 -16.58
CA GLN A 176 -11.42 -12.97 -17.38
C GLN A 176 -9.89 -13.08 -17.34
N ALA A 177 -9.18 -11.95 -17.37
CA ALA A 177 -7.74 -11.90 -17.19
C ALA A 177 -7.29 -12.40 -15.80
N LEU A 178 -7.99 -12.02 -14.71
CA LEU A 178 -7.74 -12.57 -13.38
C LEU A 178 -8.00 -14.09 -13.32
N CYS A 179 -8.92 -14.59 -14.12
CA CYS A 179 -9.20 -16.02 -14.20
C CYS A 179 -8.16 -16.82 -15.02
N ALA A 180 -7.12 -16.18 -15.55
CA ALA A 180 -5.99 -16.86 -16.22
C ALA A 180 -4.87 -17.28 -15.24
N TYR A 181 -4.92 -16.81 -13.99
CA TYR A 181 -4.04 -17.22 -12.90
C TYR A 181 -4.50 -18.54 -12.28
N ASP A 182 -3.60 -19.21 -11.56
CA ASP A 182 -3.93 -20.42 -10.78
C ASP A 182 -4.38 -20.04 -9.35
N VAL A 183 -3.78 -18.97 -8.79
CA VAL A 183 -4.15 -18.40 -7.49
C VAL A 183 -4.31 -16.88 -7.59
N VAL A 184 -5.37 -16.33 -7.01
CA VAL A 184 -5.63 -14.89 -6.91
C VAL A 184 -5.79 -14.51 -5.43
N GLY A 185 -4.83 -13.75 -4.90
CA GLY A 185 -4.81 -13.32 -3.51
C GLY A 185 -5.27 -11.88 -3.31
N PHE A 186 -5.94 -11.65 -2.19
CA PHE A 186 -6.44 -10.34 -1.75
C PHE A 186 -6.02 -10.04 -0.31
N GLN A 187 -6.09 -8.77 0.06
CA GLN A 187 -5.71 -8.33 1.42
C GLN A 187 -6.68 -8.77 2.51
N THR A 188 -7.97 -8.92 2.20
CA THR A 188 -9.02 -9.13 3.19
C THR A 188 -10.07 -10.12 2.70
N GLN A 189 -10.84 -10.68 3.64
CA GLN A 189 -11.95 -11.57 3.30
C GLN A 189 -13.03 -10.83 2.51
N THR A 190 -13.27 -9.56 2.84
CA THR A 190 -14.20 -8.70 2.11
C THR A 190 -13.80 -8.57 0.63
N HIS A 191 -12.53 -8.29 0.35
CA HIS A 191 -12.04 -8.16 -1.03
C HIS A 191 -12.13 -9.48 -1.82
N LEU A 192 -11.87 -10.62 -1.16
CA LEU A 192 -12.06 -11.94 -1.76
C LEU A 192 -13.53 -12.19 -2.12
N ALA A 193 -14.44 -11.91 -1.18
CA ALA A 193 -15.88 -12.11 -1.41
C ALA A 193 -16.39 -11.23 -2.56
N ASP A 194 -15.97 -9.97 -2.60
CA ASP A 194 -16.30 -9.04 -3.68
C ASP A 194 -15.78 -9.54 -5.05
N PHE A 195 -14.57 -10.12 -5.09
CA PHE A 195 -14.04 -10.74 -6.31
C PHE A 195 -14.88 -11.92 -6.78
N LEU A 196 -15.24 -12.84 -5.88
CA LEU A 196 -16.06 -14.01 -6.24
C LEU A 196 -17.44 -13.58 -6.75
N ASP A 197 -18.08 -12.59 -6.12
CA ASP A 197 -19.37 -12.06 -6.56
C ASP A 197 -19.25 -11.37 -7.94
N CYS A 198 -18.18 -10.61 -8.17
CA CYS A 198 -17.90 -10.01 -9.48
C CYS A 198 -17.62 -11.08 -10.55
N ALA A 199 -16.81 -12.11 -10.22
CA ALA A 199 -16.50 -13.20 -11.13
C ALA A 199 -17.79 -13.93 -11.53
N HIS A 200 -18.64 -14.27 -10.57
CA HIS A 200 -19.93 -14.93 -10.82
C HIS A 200 -20.84 -14.10 -11.74
N ARG A 201 -20.92 -12.78 -11.54
CA ARG A 201 -21.85 -11.90 -12.29
C ARG A 201 -21.36 -11.50 -13.68
N PHE A 202 -20.07 -11.25 -13.84
CA PHE A 202 -19.55 -10.56 -15.03
C PHE A 202 -18.62 -11.42 -15.90
N SER A 203 -17.91 -12.39 -15.33
CA SER A 203 -16.90 -13.15 -16.11
C SER A 203 -17.53 -14.15 -17.07
N GLY A 204 -18.69 -14.72 -16.70
CA GLY A 204 -19.33 -15.86 -17.36
C GLY A 204 -18.93 -17.22 -16.80
N PHE A 205 -18.07 -17.27 -15.78
CA PHE A 205 -17.61 -18.49 -15.12
C PHE A 205 -18.42 -18.84 -13.87
N ALA A 206 -18.47 -20.14 -13.54
CA ALA A 206 -19.08 -20.61 -12.30
C ALA A 206 -18.14 -20.35 -11.11
N VAL A 207 -18.72 -20.19 -9.93
CA VAL A 207 -17.99 -20.08 -8.66
C VAL A 207 -18.41 -21.23 -7.76
N ASP A 208 -17.41 -21.92 -7.18
CA ASP A 208 -17.56 -23.11 -6.33
C ASP A 208 -16.70 -22.92 -5.08
N GLY A 209 -17.32 -22.50 -3.97
CA GLY A 209 -16.60 -22.07 -2.78
C GLY A 209 -15.68 -20.88 -3.09
N ASP A 210 -14.38 -21.03 -2.76
CA ASP A 210 -13.35 -20.03 -3.02
C ASP A 210 -12.68 -20.20 -4.41
N GLU A 211 -13.28 -20.98 -5.32
CA GLU A 211 -12.74 -21.22 -6.65
C GLU A 211 -13.61 -20.67 -7.77
N VAL A 212 -12.99 -20.06 -8.78
CA VAL A 212 -13.64 -19.75 -10.06
C VAL A 212 -13.34 -20.87 -11.04
N VAL A 213 -14.41 -21.49 -11.59
CA VAL A 213 -14.33 -22.63 -12.50
C VAL A 213 -14.46 -22.13 -13.94
N THR A 214 -13.37 -22.22 -14.68
CA THR A 214 -13.28 -21.82 -16.09
C THR A 214 -13.15 -23.04 -17.02
N ASP A 215 -13.20 -22.82 -18.34
CA ASP A 215 -12.98 -23.85 -19.34
C ASP A 215 -11.51 -24.33 -19.33
N GLY A 216 -11.23 -25.34 -18.49
CA GLY A 216 -9.93 -26.00 -18.40
C GLY A 216 -9.04 -25.59 -17.23
N ARG A 217 -9.51 -24.74 -16.30
CA ARG A 217 -8.78 -24.40 -15.06
C ARG A 217 -9.71 -24.05 -13.90
N ARG A 218 -9.24 -24.30 -12.68
CA ARG A 218 -9.82 -23.79 -11.42
C ARG A 218 -8.88 -22.74 -10.85
N VAL A 219 -9.44 -21.58 -10.54
CA VAL A 219 -8.70 -20.42 -10.03
C VAL A 219 -9.02 -20.28 -8.56
N ARG A 220 -8.03 -20.49 -7.69
CA ARG A 220 -8.24 -20.41 -6.25
C ARG A 220 -8.11 -18.97 -5.76
N ALA A 221 -9.15 -18.42 -5.16
CA ALA A 221 -9.10 -17.14 -4.46
C ALA A 221 -8.64 -17.33 -3.01
N ILE A 222 -7.76 -16.45 -2.50
CA ILE A 222 -7.35 -16.46 -1.08
C ILE A 222 -7.30 -15.05 -0.50
N ALA A 223 -7.58 -14.92 0.79
CA ALA A 223 -7.29 -13.70 1.54
C ALA A 223 -6.02 -13.93 2.38
N ASP A 224 -4.99 -13.13 2.11
CA ASP A 224 -3.68 -13.24 2.75
C ASP A 224 -3.15 -11.84 3.10
N PRO A 225 -3.52 -11.30 4.28
CA PRO A 225 -3.20 -9.94 4.66
C PRO A 225 -1.69 -9.72 4.75
N ILE A 226 -1.17 -8.75 4.01
CA ILE A 226 0.26 -8.46 4.02
C ILE A 226 0.71 -7.94 5.40
N GLY A 227 1.81 -8.52 5.89
CA GLY A 227 2.45 -8.15 7.15
C GLY A 227 3.70 -7.29 6.99
N ILE A 228 4.40 -7.06 8.11
CA ILE A 228 5.71 -6.40 8.14
C ILE A 228 6.75 -7.27 8.86
N ASP A 229 8.05 -6.94 8.72
CA ASP A 229 9.08 -7.38 9.69
C ASP A 229 8.93 -6.58 10.99
N ALA A 230 7.94 -6.97 11.78
CA ALA A 230 7.55 -6.28 13.02
C ALA A 230 8.69 -6.25 14.04
N ALA A 231 9.37 -7.39 14.22
CA ALA A 231 10.48 -7.53 15.15
C ALA A 231 11.68 -6.67 14.73
N GLY A 232 12.05 -6.68 13.45
CA GLY A 232 13.10 -5.82 12.92
C GLY A 232 12.76 -4.33 13.04
N PHE A 233 11.54 -3.94 12.71
CA PHE A 233 11.10 -2.55 12.82
C PHE A 233 11.09 -2.06 14.27
N SER A 234 10.61 -2.89 15.21
CA SER A 234 10.62 -2.58 16.65
C SER A 234 12.05 -2.34 17.18
N ARG A 235 13.02 -3.17 16.77
CA ARG A 235 14.44 -2.97 17.11
C ARG A 235 15.01 -1.69 16.53
N ILE A 236 14.68 -1.36 15.28
CA ILE A 236 15.10 -0.11 14.64
C ILE A 236 14.53 1.08 15.41
N ALA A 237 13.24 1.07 15.73
CA ALA A 237 12.57 2.14 16.47
C ALA A 237 13.22 2.41 17.83
N ALA A 238 13.50 1.36 18.61
CA ALA A 238 14.18 1.45 19.89
C ALA A 238 15.56 2.12 19.77
N ARG A 239 16.37 1.69 18.79
CA ARG A 239 17.71 2.27 18.53
C ARG A 239 17.64 3.71 18.03
N SER A 240 16.70 4.01 17.14
CA SER A 240 16.53 5.33 16.54
C SER A 240 16.20 6.42 17.57
N THR A 241 15.60 6.06 18.70
CA THR A 241 15.22 7.01 19.75
C THR A 241 16.42 7.73 20.36
N GLY A 242 17.59 7.08 20.42
CA GLY A 242 18.83 7.68 20.93
C GLY A 242 19.56 8.58 19.93
N THR A 243 19.08 8.66 18.68
CA THR A 243 19.78 9.44 17.64
C THR A 243 19.58 10.94 17.83
N ALA A 244 20.60 11.74 17.49
CA ALA A 244 20.54 13.21 17.61
C ALA A 244 19.35 13.82 16.82
N TYR A 245 18.93 13.20 15.72
CA TYR A 245 17.77 13.65 14.95
C TYR A 245 16.47 13.53 15.75
N ILE A 246 16.23 12.37 16.38
CA ILE A 246 15.01 12.14 17.16
C ILE A 246 15.03 12.96 18.46
N GLN A 247 16.19 13.13 19.09
CA GLN A 247 16.32 14.00 20.26
C GLN A 247 15.98 15.46 19.91
N ARG A 248 16.54 16.01 18.82
CA ARG A 248 16.15 17.36 18.35
C ARG A 248 14.66 17.49 18.06
N MET A 249 14.03 16.45 17.48
CA MET A 249 12.59 16.46 17.27
C MET A 249 11.84 16.50 18.61
N LYS A 250 12.22 15.69 19.60
CA LYS A 250 11.64 15.72 20.95
C LYS A 250 11.79 17.09 21.61
N ASP A 251 12.99 17.66 21.58
CA ASP A 251 13.28 18.98 22.15
C ASP A 251 12.40 20.06 21.50
N SER A 252 12.23 19.99 20.18
CA SER A 252 11.39 20.93 19.42
C SER A 252 9.89 20.86 19.75
N LEU A 253 9.44 19.80 20.43
CA LEU A 253 8.06 19.70 20.91
C LEU A 253 7.87 20.46 22.23
N ALA A 254 8.95 20.72 22.98
CA ALA A 254 8.92 21.36 24.29
C ALA A 254 7.89 20.73 25.24
N GLY A 255 7.91 19.39 25.33
CA GLY A 255 7.00 18.60 26.17
C GLY A 255 5.60 18.37 25.61
N ARG A 256 5.28 18.90 24.43
CA ARG A 256 3.99 18.67 23.75
C ARG A 256 3.90 17.26 23.16
N ALA A 257 2.67 16.74 23.09
CA ALA A 257 2.39 15.49 22.41
C ALA A 257 2.61 15.62 20.89
N LEU A 258 3.03 14.52 20.28
CA LEU A 258 3.16 14.39 18.83
C LEU A 258 2.07 13.46 18.31
N ALA A 259 1.22 13.97 17.43
CA ALA A 259 0.45 13.15 16.51
C ALA A 259 1.23 13.02 15.21
N ILE A 260 1.23 11.85 14.59
CA ILE A 260 1.97 11.60 13.35
C ILE A 260 1.15 10.83 12.33
N SER A 261 1.33 11.20 11.07
CA SER A 261 0.94 10.42 9.92
C SER A 261 2.03 10.48 8.87
N ALA A 262 2.32 9.36 8.21
CA ALA A 262 3.35 9.26 7.19
C ALA A 262 2.86 8.43 6.02
N GLU A 263 2.25 9.08 5.04
CA GLU A 263 1.63 8.42 3.90
C GLU A 263 2.09 9.06 2.59
N ARG A 264 1.76 8.44 1.46
CA ARG A 264 1.97 9.09 0.16
C ARG A 264 0.93 10.19 -0.02
N LEU A 265 1.29 11.25 -0.74
CA LEU A 265 0.34 12.25 -1.21
C LEU A 265 -0.56 11.57 -2.25
N ASP A 266 -1.71 11.07 -1.81
CA ASP A 266 -2.64 10.27 -2.59
C ASP A 266 -4.06 10.45 -2.04
N TYR A 267 -5.03 10.62 -2.93
CA TYR A 267 -6.41 10.95 -2.55
C TYR A 267 -7.14 9.83 -1.81
N SER A 268 -6.61 8.60 -1.86
CA SER A 268 -7.09 7.48 -1.04
C SER A 268 -6.82 7.69 0.45
N LYS A 269 -5.83 8.53 0.82
CA LYS A 269 -5.34 8.66 2.20
C LYS A 269 -6.12 9.62 3.09
N GLY A 270 -7.15 10.27 2.57
CA GLY A 270 -8.00 11.16 3.39
C GLY A 270 -7.22 12.30 4.06
N LEU A 271 -6.15 12.78 3.42
CA LEU A 271 -5.29 13.83 3.97
C LEU A 271 -6.07 15.13 4.27
N PRO A 272 -7.00 15.61 3.41
CA PRO A 272 -7.83 16.77 3.72
C PRO A 272 -8.71 16.54 4.94
N ASN A 273 -9.43 15.41 4.98
CA ASN A 273 -10.27 15.02 6.12
C ASN A 273 -9.50 14.95 7.44
N ARG A 274 -8.25 14.49 7.39
CA ARG A 274 -7.36 14.45 8.55
C ARG A 274 -7.00 15.85 9.05
N PHE A 275 -6.67 16.76 8.13
CA PHE A 275 -6.35 18.15 8.47
C PHE A 275 -7.57 18.84 9.07
N GLU A 276 -8.74 18.62 8.49
CA GLU A 276 -10.01 19.09 9.04
C GLU A 276 -10.30 18.52 10.42
N GLY A 277 -10.13 17.20 10.63
CA GLY A 277 -10.29 16.57 11.95
C GLY A 277 -9.33 17.12 13.00
N PHE A 278 -8.07 17.40 12.62
CA PHE A 278 -7.12 18.06 13.51
C PHE A 278 -7.53 19.52 13.81
N ALA A 279 -8.04 20.26 12.81
CA ALA A 279 -8.56 21.60 13.03
C ALA A 279 -9.78 21.57 13.98
N ARG A 280 -10.69 20.60 13.80
CA ARG A 280 -11.85 20.37 14.68
C ARG A 280 -11.43 20.07 16.11
N LEU A 281 -10.37 19.28 16.32
CA LEU A 281 -9.79 19.06 17.66
C LEU A 281 -9.41 20.39 18.33
N LEU A 282 -8.69 21.26 17.61
CA LEU A 282 -8.22 22.53 18.14
C LEU A 282 -9.36 23.53 18.40
N ASP A 283 -10.42 23.50 17.60
CA ASP A 283 -11.62 24.33 17.79
C ASP A 283 -12.49 23.83 18.96
N ARG A 284 -12.80 22.53 18.99
CA ARG A 284 -13.74 21.93 19.97
C ARG A 284 -13.14 21.66 21.33
N PHE A 285 -11.83 21.43 21.38
CA PHE A 285 -11.09 21.16 22.62
C PHE A 285 -9.94 22.16 22.78
N PRO A 286 -10.23 23.45 23.08
CA PRO A 286 -9.21 24.49 23.21
C PRO A 286 -8.10 24.17 24.22
N GLN A 287 -8.37 23.32 25.21
CA GLN A 287 -7.38 22.82 26.15
C GLN A 287 -6.23 22.05 25.48
N GLN A 288 -6.41 21.53 24.26
CA GLN A 288 -5.36 20.85 23.51
C GLN A 288 -4.52 21.79 22.65
N GLN A 289 -4.94 23.04 22.46
CA GLN A 289 -4.10 24.03 21.80
C GLN A 289 -2.80 24.20 22.60
N ARG A 290 -1.66 24.25 21.89
CA ARG A 290 -0.31 24.24 22.46
C ARG A 290 0.07 23.00 23.28
N ARG A 291 -0.75 21.95 23.33
CA ARG A 291 -0.41 20.67 23.98
C ARG A 291 -0.06 19.56 22.98
N VAL A 292 -0.46 19.70 21.72
CA VAL A 292 -0.20 18.72 20.65
C VAL A 292 0.24 19.41 19.36
N SER A 293 1.10 18.76 18.59
CA SER A 293 1.38 19.10 17.20
C SER A 293 1.16 17.88 16.30
N LEU A 294 0.61 18.09 15.11
CA LEU A 294 0.48 17.07 14.07
C LEU A 294 1.68 17.18 13.11
N LEU A 295 2.43 16.09 12.96
CA LEU A 295 3.43 15.91 11.91
C LEU A 295 2.82 15.08 10.77
N GLN A 296 2.57 15.72 9.64
CA GLN A 296 2.17 15.04 8.40
C GLN A 296 3.35 14.94 7.46
N ILE A 297 3.83 13.72 7.23
CA ILE A 297 4.76 13.39 6.15
C ILE A 297 3.92 12.89 4.97
N ALA A 298 4.00 13.57 3.84
CA ALA A 298 3.22 13.30 2.62
C ALA A 298 4.19 13.13 1.44
N ALA A 299 4.83 11.97 1.31
CA ALA A 299 5.80 11.73 0.25
C ALA A 299 5.16 11.89 -1.13
N ARG A 300 5.78 12.70 -2.01
CA ARG A 300 5.31 12.93 -3.39
C ARG A 300 5.18 11.62 -4.15
N SER A 301 4.12 11.51 -4.94
CA SER A 301 3.78 10.33 -5.73
C SER A 301 3.01 10.78 -6.97
N ARG A 302 3.33 10.19 -8.13
CA ARG A 302 2.57 10.35 -9.39
C ARG A 302 2.31 11.82 -9.76
N GLU A 303 3.35 12.64 -9.77
CA GLU A 303 3.22 14.09 -10.04
C GLU A 303 2.70 14.41 -11.45
N ASP A 304 2.76 13.44 -12.38
CA ASP A 304 2.24 13.57 -13.75
C ASP A 304 0.70 13.42 -13.84
N VAL A 305 0.04 13.00 -12.75
CA VAL A 305 -1.42 12.79 -12.70
C VAL A 305 -2.10 14.04 -12.11
N GLU A 306 -3.10 14.58 -12.81
CA GLU A 306 -3.75 15.86 -12.49
C GLU A 306 -4.38 15.88 -11.08
N GLU A 307 -5.02 14.78 -10.68
CA GLU A 307 -5.69 14.63 -9.39
C GLU A 307 -4.71 14.76 -8.21
N TYR A 308 -3.46 14.33 -8.39
CA TYR A 308 -2.42 14.42 -7.35
C TYR A 308 -1.93 15.86 -7.19
N GLN A 309 -1.84 16.61 -8.29
CA GLN A 309 -1.50 18.03 -8.25
C GLN A 309 -2.62 18.86 -7.59
N ALA A 310 -3.88 18.54 -7.88
CA ALA A 310 -5.04 19.18 -7.26
C ALA A 310 -5.08 18.94 -5.74
N LEU A 311 -4.90 17.69 -5.31
CA LEU A 311 -4.82 17.33 -3.89
C LEU A 311 -3.70 18.09 -3.17
N ARG A 312 -2.52 18.22 -3.80
CA ARG A 312 -1.42 18.97 -3.20
C ARG A 312 -1.77 20.44 -2.96
N ARG A 313 -2.38 21.11 -3.94
CA ARG A 313 -2.82 22.50 -3.79
C ARG A 313 -3.83 22.66 -2.65
N GLU A 314 -4.74 21.70 -2.52
CA GLU A 314 -5.70 21.67 -1.42
C GLU A 314 -5.03 21.52 -0.05
N LEU A 315 -4.07 20.60 0.09
CA LEU A 315 -3.33 20.40 1.34
C LEU A 315 -2.46 21.60 1.71
N ASP A 316 -1.78 22.21 0.73
CA ASP A 316 -0.98 23.41 0.95
C ASP A 316 -1.87 24.56 1.49
N ARG A 317 -3.08 24.72 0.92
CA ARG A 317 -4.09 25.69 1.40
C ARG A 317 -4.57 25.37 2.81
N LEU A 318 -4.98 24.12 3.09
CA LEU A 318 -5.48 23.70 4.40
C LEU A 318 -4.41 23.84 5.49
N ALA A 319 -3.16 23.47 5.20
CA ALA A 319 -2.05 23.63 6.12
C ALA A 319 -1.77 25.11 6.43
N GLY A 320 -1.87 25.98 5.43
CA GLY A 320 -1.77 27.42 5.59
C GLY A 320 -2.87 28.01 6.46
N ASP A 321 -4.14 27.63 6.22
CA ASP A 321 -5.29 28.07 7.01
C ASP A 321 -5.18 27.65 8.48
N ILE A 322 -4.93 26.36 8.74
CA ILE A 322 -4.82 25.81 10.11
C ILE A 322 -3.70 26.51 10.86
N ASN A 323 -2.51 26.60 10.26
CA ASN A 323 -1.39 27.26 10.93
C ASN A 323 -1.64 28.77 11.09
N GLY A 324 -2.27 29.45 10.13
CA GLY A 324 -2.63 30.87 10.25
C GLY A 324 -3.61 31.15 11.40
N ARG A 325 -4.54 30.23 11.64
CA ARG A 325 -5.55 30.34 12.71
C ARG A 325 -5.00 30.03 14.11
N PHE A 326 -4.15 29.01 14.25
CA PHE A 326 -3.81 28.48 15.57
C PHE A 326 -2.35 28.67 16.00
N SER A 327 -1.43 29.01 15.10
CA SER A 327 -0.01 29.14 15.47
C SER A 327 0.22 30.23 16.51
N GLN A 328 1.28 30.05 17.29
CA GLN A 328 1.79 31.01 18.26
C GLN A 328 3.30 31.17 18.04
N PHE A 329 3.91 32.18 18.67
CA PHE A 329 5.37 32.42 18.54
C PHE A 329 6.23 31.19 18.86
N ASP A 330 5.74 30.32 19.75
CA ASP A 330 6.44 29.15 20.25
C ASP A 330 5.78 27.80 19.84
N TRP A 331 4.76 27.83 18.97
CA TRP A 331 4.00 26.64 18.60
C TRP A 331 3.50 26.66 17.15
N VAL A 332 3.89 25.64 16.39
CA VAL A 332 3.34 25.31 15.07
C VAL A 332 2.45 24.07 15.21
N PRO A 333 1.12 24.21 15.04
CA PRO A 333 0.16 23.13 15.19
C PRO A 333 0.35 22.01 14.16
N LEU A 334 0.44 22.35 12.87
CA LEU A 334 0.54 21.39 11.78
C LEU A 334 1.89 21.53 11.06
N ARG A 335 2.76 20.54 11.26
CA ARG A 335 4.05 20.39 10.58
C ARG A 335 3.85 19.49 9.37
N TYR A 336 3.67 20.08 8.19
CA TYR A 336 3.44 19.36 6.93
C TYR A 336 4.69 19.34 6.05
N MET A 337 5.11 18.15 5.61
CA MET A 337 6.32 17.91 4.82
C MET A 337 6.02 17.03 3.62
N THR A 338 6.51 17.40 2.44
CA THR A 338 6.32 16.60 1.19
C THR A 338 7.51 15.73 0.81
N GLN A 339 8.54 15.69 1.65
CA GLN A 339 9.77 14.94 1.41
C GLN A 339 9.64 13.49 1.87
N THR A 340 10.39 12.60 1.22
CA THR A 340 10.57 11.22 1.69
C THR A 340 11.41 11.22 2.97
N VAL A 341 11.03 10.37 3.92
CA VAL A 341 11.75 10.19 5.18
C VAL A 341 12.33 8.78 5.22
N GLU A 342 13.59 8.67 5.59
CA GLU A 342 14.25 7.37 5.75
C GLU A 342 13.54 6.53 6.80
N ARG A 343 13.39 5.24 6.51
CA ARG A 343 12.65 4.30 7.35
C ARG A 343 13.15 4.25 8.81
N THR A 344 14.46 4.42 9.03
CA THR A 344 15.06 4.46 10.38
C THR A 344 14.63 5.69 11.17
N LYS A 345 14.57 6.87 10.53
CA LYS A 345 14.05 8.11 11.12
C LYS A 345 12.56 7.97 11.40
N LEU A 346 11.80 7.43 10.44
CA LEU A 346 10.37 7.23 10.59
C LEU A 346 10.03 6.32 11.78
N ALA A 347 10.75 5.20 11.96
CA ALA A 347 10.58 4.30 13.10
C ALA A 347 10.80 5.02 14.45
N GLY A 348 11.80 5.89 14.52
CA GLY A 348 12.05 6.72 15.70
C GLY A 348 10.94 7.74 15.94
N LEU A 349 10.43 8.38 14.89
CA LEU A 349 9.32 9.33 14.97
C LEU A 349 8.03 8.65 15.45
N PHE A 350 7.70 7.46 14.94
CA PHE A 350 6.56 6.69 15.41
C PHE A 350 6.68 6.33 16.89
N ARG A 351 7.86 5.90 17.35
CA ARG A 351 8.08 5.50 18.75
C ARG A 351 7.87 6.64 19.75
N ILE A 352 8.11 7.88 19.35
CA ILE A 352 7.95 9.05 20.23
C ILE A 352 6.58 9.71 20.11
N ALA A 353 5.77 9.29 19.12
CA ALA A 353 4.46 9.86 18.88
C ALA A 353 3.42 9.30 19.84
N ARG A 354 2.62 10.18 20.42
CA ARG A 354 1.49 9.82 21.28
C ARG A 354 0.31 9.28 20.46
N ILE A 355 0.15 9.75 19.22
CA ILE A 355 -0.94 9.35 18.33
C ILE A 355 -0.38 8.97 16.97
N GLY A 356 -0.73 7.78 16.49
CA GLY A 356 -0.62 7.41 15.07
C GLY A 356 -1.96 7.68 14.41
N LEU A 357 -2.01 8.62 13.46
CA LEU A 357 -3.25 9.06 12.81
C LEU A 357 -3.29 8.52 11.38
N VAL A 358 -3.96 7.38 11.21
CA VAL A 358 -4.02 6.64 9.95
C VAL A 358 -5.47 6.59 9.47
N THR A 359 -5.88 7.61 8.73
CA THR A 359 -7.29 7.85 8.38
C THR A 359 -7.57 7.80 6.87
N PRO A 360 -7.13 6.77 6.12
CA PRO A 360 -7.43 6.69 4.69
C PRO A 360 -8.93 6.54 4.43
N LEU A 361 -9.42 7.12 3.34
CA LEU A 361 -10.80 6.94 2.88
C LEU A 361 -11.03 5.50 2.41
N ARG A 362 -10.03 4.90 1.75
CA ARG A 362 -9.94 3.49 1.39
C ARG A 362 -8.48 3.06 1.32
N ASP A 363 -8.14 1.90 1.85
CA ASP A 363 -6.79 1.35 1.75
C ASP A 363 -6.82 -0.18 1.78
N GLY A 364 -6.05 -0.83 0.90
CA GLY A 364 -6.04 -2.29 0.81
C GLY A 364 -5.57 -2.94 2.11
N MET A 365 -4.62 -2.31 2.82
CA MET A 365 -4.14 -2.78 4.12
C MET A 365 -3.71 -1.63 5.04
N ASN A 366 -2.79 -0.77 4.57
CA ASN A 366 -2.07 0.25 5.33
C ASN A 366 -0.97 -0.28 6.28
N LEU A 367 0.25 -0.43 5.76
CA LEU A 367 1.41 -0.86 6.54
C LEU A 367 1.90 0.18 7.56
N VAL A 368 1.53 1.46 7.40
CA VAL A 368 1.93 2.53 8.32
C VAL A 368 1.27 2.31 9.69
N ALA A 369 0.02 1.82 9.73
CA ALA A 369 -0.63 1.40 10.97
C ALA A 369 0.15 0.28 11.67
N LYS A 370 0.55 -0.77 10.93
CA LYS A 370 1.34 -1.89 11.48
C LYS A 370 2.72 -1.43 11.97
N GLU A 371 3.39 -0.56 11.22
CA GLU A 371 4.69 0.02 11.59
C GLU A 371 4.57 0.90 12.84
N PHE A 372 3.54 1.73 12.96
CA PHE A 372 3.30 2.55 14.15
C PHE A 372 3.18 1.70 15.41
N VAL A 373 2.35 0.65 15.40
CA VAL A 373 2.16 -0.28 16.52
C VAL A 373 3.46 -1.01 16.87
N ALA A 374 4.19 -1.49 15.86
CA ALA A 374 5.46 -2.21 16.07
C ALA A 374 6.56 -1.32 16.69
N ALA A 375 6.56 -0.01 16.38
CA ALA A 375 7.54 0.94 16.88
C ALA A 375 7.35 1.34 18.36
N GLN A 376 6.13 1.26 18.89
CA GLN A 376 5.81 1.74 20.23
C GLN A 376 6.63 1.05 21.33
N ASP A 377 6.86 1.79 22.42
CA ASP A 377 7.36 1.25 23.66
C ASP A 377 6.21 0.61 24.45
N PRO A 378 6.23 -0.70 24.74
CA PRO A 378 5.18 -1.32 25.55
C PRO A 378 5.03 -0.69 26.95
N ALA A 379 6.06 -0.05 27.49
CA ALA A 379 5.99 0.60 28.79
C ALA A 379 5.19 1.92 28.78
N ASP A 380 5.20 2.66 27.66
CA ASP A 380 4.40 3.87 27.48
C ASP A 380 3.98 4.05 25.99
N PRO A 381 3.06 3.22 25.48
CA PRO A 381 2.73 3.21 24.06
C PRO A 381 1.80 4.37 23.68
N GLY A 382 1.97 4.91 22.48
CA GLY A 382 0.97 5.77 21.85
C GLY A 382 -0.31 5.01 21.46
N VAL A 383 -1.31 5.77 21.00
CA VAL A 383 -2.61 5.26 20.55
C VAL A 383 -2.68 5.31 19.03
N LEU A 384 -3.15 4.22 18.42
CA LEU A 384 -3.46 4.20 16.99
C LEU A 384 -4.92 4.61 16.77
N ILE A 385 -5.12 5.68 16.01
CA ILE A 385 -6.41 6.07 15.44
C ILE A 385 -6.41 5.59 13.99
N LEU A 386 -7.37 4.73 13.64
CA LEU A 386 -7.39 4.01 12.37
C LEU A 386 -8.74 4.17 11.66
N SER A 387 -8.71 4.46 10.37
CA SER A 387 -9.90 4.39 9.54
C SER A 387 -10.45 2.97 9.50
N ARG A 388 -11.75 2.81 9.72
CA ARG A 388 -12.47 1.53 9.50
C ARG A 388 -12.44 1.04 8.04
N PHE A 389 -11.94 1.86 7.11
CA PHE A 389 -11.84 1.55 5.68
C PHE A 389 -10.41 1.18 5.23
N ALA A 390 -9.47 1.03 6.17
CA ALA A 390 -8.19 0.38 5.90
C ALA A 390 -8.29 -1.13 6.15
N GLY A 391 -7.71 -1.96 5.29
CA GLY A 391 -7.72 -3.42 5.49
C GLY A 391 -7.15 -3.87 6.85
N ALA A 392 -6.18 -3.14 7.42
CA ALA A 392 -5.65 -3.44 8.75
C ALA A 392 -6.72 -3.36 9.86
N ALA A 393 -7.86 -2.68 9.65
CA ALA A 393 -8.94 -2.61 10.61
C ALA A 393 -9.61 -3.97 10.85
N GLU A 394 -9.55 -4.92 9.91
CA GLU A 394 -10.03 -6.30 10.13
C GLU A 394 -9.16 -7.03 11.18
N GLU A 395 -7.89 -6.64 11.36
CA GLU A 395 -6.97 -7.21 12.33
C GLU A 395 -6.86 -6.38 13.63
N PHE A 396 -7.26 -5.10 13.60
CA PHE A 396 -6.95 -4.09 14.62
C PHE A 396 -8.21 -3.57 15.35
N ASP A 397 -9.01 -4.49 15.89
CA ASP A 397 -10.21 -4.20 16.67
C ASP A 397 -9.97 -3.29 17.91
N GLN A 398 -8.76 -3.35 18.50
CA GLN A 398 -8.38 -2.54 19.65
C GLN A 398 -7.85 -1.14 19.31
N ALA A 399 -7.73 -0.79 18.02
CA ALA A 399 -7.45 0.58 17.61
C ALA A 399 -8.66 1.48 17.89
N VAL A 400 -8.44 2.80 17.98
CA VAL A 400 -9.56 3.75 18.00
C VAL A 400 -10.03 3.91 16.55
N LEU A 401 -11.04 3.13 16.18
CA LEU A 401 -11.59 3.14 14.83
C LEU A 401 -12.41 4.41 14.60
N VAL A 402 -12.24 5.01 13.42
CA VAL A 402 -12.98 6.21 13.00
C VAL A 402 -13.56 6.08 11.61
N ASN A 403 -14.67 6.76 11.35
CA ASN A 403 -15.08 7.10 10.00
C ASN A 403 -14.36 8.37 9.52
N PRO A 404 -13.43 8.31 8.55
CA PRO A 404 -12.68 9.48 8.11
C PRO A 404 -13.53 10.54 7.40
N TYR A 405 -14.77 10.25 7.05
CA TYR A 405 -15.70 11.25 6.52
C TYR A 405 -16.29 12.17 7.59
N ASP A 406 -16.13 11.81 8.87
CA ASP A 406 -16.59 12.58 10.01
C ASP A 406 -15.37 13.27 10.70
N PRO A 407 -15.11 14.56 10.43
CA PRO A 407 -14.01 15.27 11.06
C PRO A 407 -14.23 15.47 12.57
N ASP A 408 -15.47 15.43 13.04
CA ASP A 408 -15.80 15.52 14.46
C ASP A 408 -15.45 14.21 15.18
N GLU A 409 -15.71 13.07 14.56
CA GLU A 409 -15.29 11.76 15.07
C GLU A 409 -13.76 11.64 15.13
N ILE A 410 -13.03 12.15 14.12
CA ILE A 410 -11.56 12.22 14.18
C ILE A 410 -11.11 13.08 15.37
N ALA A 411 -11.71 14.25 15.57
CA ALA A 411 -11.37 15.14 16.68
C ALA A 411 -11.62 14.49 18.04
N GLU A 412 -12.77 13.84 18.23
CA GLU A 412 -13.14 13.12 19.44
C GLU A 412 -12.19 11.95 19.72
N ALA A 413 -11.83 11.18 18.69
CA ALA A 413 -10.84 10.11 18.81
C ALA A 413 -9.45 10.65 19.21
N MET A 414 -9.04 11.79 18.66
CA MET A 414 -7.77 12.43 19.05
C MET A 414 -7.81 12.93 20.49
N GLN A 415 -8.91 13.55 20.92
CA GLN A 415 -9.11 13.98 22.30
C GLN A 415 -9.05 12.78 23.26
N ALA A 416 -9.78 11.71 22.97
CA ALA A 416 -9.76 10.48 23.76
C ALA A 416 -8.35 9.88 23.81
N ALA A 417 -7.64 9.83 22.68
CA ALA A 417 -6.27 9.31 22.61
C ALA A 417 -5.25 10.14 23.42
N LEU A 418 -5.41 11.46 23.49
CA LEU A 418 -4.56 12.35 24.30
C LEU A 418 -4.79 12.17 25.80
N GLU A 419 -6.02 11.85 26.20
CA GLU A 419 -6.43 11.69 27.60
C GLU A 419 -6.43 10.23 28.07
N MET A 420 -6.16 9.29 27.17
CA MET A 420 -6.22 7.85 27.44
C MET A 420 -5.23 7.45 28.56
N PRO A 421 -5.72 6.85 29.67
CA PRO A 421 -4.87 6.39 30.75
C PRO A 421 -3.82 5.38 30.29
N LEU A 422 -2.69 5.33 30.98
CA LEU A 422 -1.57 4.45 30.62
C LEU A 422 -1.99 2.97 30.54
N GLU A 423 -2.77 2.49 31.51
CA GLU A 423 -3.24 1.09 31.55
C GLU A 423 -4.08 0.73 30.31
N GLU A 424 -4.98 1.61 29.89
CA GLU A 424 -5.79 1.39 28.69
C GLU A 424 -4.91 1.38 27.42
N ARG A 425 -3.96 2.33 27.31
CA ARG A 425 -3.01 2.36 26.18
C ARG A 425 -2.18 1.09 26.08
N GLN A 426 -1.69 0.59 27.22
CA GLN A 426 -0.93 -0.65 27.30
C GLN A 426 -1.78 -1.86 26.90
N ALA A 427 -3.02 -1.95 27.37
CA ALA A 427 -3.94 -3.04 27.02
C ALA A 427 -4.23 -3.07 25.51
N ARG A 428 -4.61 -1.92 24.93
CA ARG A 428 -4.85 -1.79 23.48
C ARG A 428 -3.59 -2.11 22.67
N HIS A 429 -2.45 -1.55 23.06
CA HIS A 429 -1.18 -1.80 22.39
C HIS A 429 -0.78 -3.27 22.43
N ALA A 430 -0.95 -3.96 23.57
CA ALA A 430 -0.59 -5.37 23.70
C ALA A 430 -1.38 -6.25 22.71
N ALA A 431 -2.68 -6.00 22.56
CA ALA A 431 -3.53 -6.70 21.59
C ALA A 431 -3.11 -6.40 20.15
N LEU A 432 -2.97 -5.12 19.78
CA LEU A 432 -2.52 -4.71 18.44
C LEU A 432 -1.13 -5.27 18.10
N ARG A 433 -0.22 -5.24 19.08
CA ARG A 433 1.13 -5.77 18.93
C ARG A 433 1.11 -7.27 18.67
N ARG A 434 0.26 -8.04 19.33
CA ARG A 434 0.10 -9.46 19.05
C ARG A 434 -0.31 -9.70 17.60
N ALA A 435 -1.35 -9.00 17.12
CA ALA A 435 -1.80 -9.10 15.73
C ALA A 435 -0.67 -8.81 14.72
N VAL A 436 0.09 -7.73 14.93
CA VAL A 436 1.22 -7.36 14.04
C VAL A 436 2.37 -8.36 14.06
N PHE A 437 2.62 -9.01 15.20
CA PHE A 437 3.71 -9.96 15.34
C PHE A 437 3.33 -11.38 14.88
N ASP A 438 2.04 -11.70 14.84
CA ASP A 438 1.51 -12.96 14.31
C ASP A 438 1.34 -12.89 12.77
N VAL A 439 0.91 -11.74 12.22
CA VAL A 439 0.75 -11.51 10.78
C VAL A 439 1.96 -10.79 10.18
N THR A 440 3.04 -11.55 10.03
CA THR A 440 4.32 -11.04 9.48
C THR A 440 4.39 -11.09 7.95
N ALA A 441 5.30 -10.32 7.37
CA ALA A 441 5.57 -10.38 5.93
C ALA A 441 6.06 -11.77 5.48
N ALA A 442 6.76 -12.49 6.35
CA ALA A 442 7.20 -13.86 6.09
C ALA A 442 6.03 -14.85 6.08
N ARG A 443 5.06 -14.70 6.99
CA ARG A 443 3.82 -15.49 6.99
C ARG A 443 3.04 -15.29 5.69
N TYR A 444 2.84 -14.05 5.27
CA TYR A 444 2.23 -13.70 3.98
C TYR A 444 2.93 -14.43 2.81
N CYS A 445 4.26 -14.38 2.76
CA CYS A 445 4.98 -15.08 1.68
C CYS A 445 4.79 -16.60 1.71
N ASN A 446 4.84 -17.23 2.90
CA ASN A 446 4.64 -18.67 3.04
C ASN A 446 3.22 -19.07 2.60
N VAL A 447 2.19 -18.39 3.12
CA VAL A 447 0.79 -18.70 2.83
C VAL A 447 0.51 -18.63 1.33
N PHE A 448 0.96 -17.57 0.67
CA PHE A 448 0.76 -17.44 -0.76
C PHE A 448 1.52 -18.50 -1.58
N VAL A 449 2.79 -18.74 -1.25
CA VAL A 449 3.61 -19.72 -1.97
C VAL A 449 3.08 -21.15 -1.77
N ASP A 450 2.64 -21.50 -0.56
CA ASP A 450 2.01 -22.78 -0.27
C ASP A 450 0.71 -22.95 -1.06
N ALA A 451 -0.11 -21.89 -1.16
CA ALA A 451 -1.34 -21.90 -1.96
C ALA A 451 -1.05 -22.08 -3.46
N LEU A 452 0.02 -21.45 -3.98
CA LEU A 452 0.44 -21.59 -5.37
C LEU A 452 1.14 -22.93 -5.65
N ALA A 453 1.68 -23.59 -4.62
CA ALA A 453 2.37 -24.85 -4.73
C ALA A 453 1.43 -26.07 -4.67
N ALA A 454 0.25 -25.93 -4.06
CA ALA A 454 -0.84 -26.90 -4.07
C ALA A 454 -1.30 -27.16 -5.52
#